data_AF-A0A735HNT7-F1
#
_entry.id   AF-A0A735HNT7-F1
#
_cell.length_a   1.000
_cell.length_b   1.000
_cell.length_c   1.000
_cell.angle_alpha   90.00
_cell.angle_beta   90.00
_cell.angle_gamma   90.00
#
_symmetry.space_group_name_H-M   'P 1'
#
loop_
_entity.id
_entity.type
_entity.pdbx_description
1 polymer ?
#
loop_
_entity_poly.entity_id
_entity_poly.type
_entity_poly.pdbx_seq_one_letter_code
_entity_poly.pdbx_strand_id
1 'polypeptide(L)'
;FDIKNNLIKRIKSFSDEMVDSKIIITSRPDQSLLELHSFNRFRIKPLNIDQSYNLIRLYDVNSSRIGSSLVLSNKLITEIKIMREKDDNTILDFLTTPLYVSLLFCSYKYKPVIPRRKDLFYSQVFEALFETHDLSKETGYVRRKSSGLDITDFSIILRRLAFWCLKNNGRLEFSRAELEDVITNITEKLKGISVKPILFINDLIYSVPLFIKEGSLYRWSHKSLMEYFCAEFICIEVKDKRDDLLLKLYESKSVVKFKNIIELSSDIDYASFRKSILQKCLNEYFEHLEKLKDFNFSNECDKDIWASISFFSDLRLLLTPYSNASLGDLDICDNNPYKDNDSLHNHFENNFIGFRDFITHITYPISLRNTVFEILRLKKPEYFFKERDYFNRMFLDTLKIPENTIISTSNGYIKEHTNDIIPDIISILLHFRHTLLIPVIYKAAASNVLNDIISDASNGVNDLLDGFD
;
A
#
# COMPACT_ATOMS: atom_id res chain seq x y z
N PHE A 1 -5.85 -9.38 21.27
CA PHE A 1 -4.99 -10.50 20.85
C PHE A 1 -5.47 -11.82 21.45
N ASP A 2 -5.82 -11.89 22.74
CA ASP A 2 -6.23 -13.15 23.39
C ASP A 2 -7.49 -13.82 22.83
N ILE A 3 -8.50 -13.05 22.45
CA ILE A 3 -9.75 -13.59 21.87
C ILE A 3 -9.47 -14.33 20.55
N LYS A 4 -8.55 -13.79 19.74
CA LYS A 4 -8.23 -14.33 18.42
C LYS A 4 -7.49 -15.67 18.51
N ASN A 5 -6.47 -15.74 19.37
CA ASN A 5 -5.73 -16.99 19.58
C ASN A 5 -6.64 -18.07 20.19
N ASN A 6 -7.55 -17.67 21.09
CA ASN A 6 -8.57 -18.58 21.62
C ASN A 6 -9.50 -19.10 20.51
N LEU A 7 -9.97 -18.22 19.62
CA LEU A 7 -10.81 -18.60 18.47
C LEU A 7 -10.08 -19.61 17.56
N ILE A 8 -8.81 -19.39 17.24
CA ILE A 8 -8.01 -20.27 16.39
C ILE A 8 -7.85 -21.65 17.03
N LYS A 9 -7.57 -21.72 18.33
CA LYS A 9 -7.51 -22.99 19.07
C LYS A 9 -8.84 -23.74 19.05
N ARG A 10 -9.96 -23.03 19.15
CA ARG A 10 -11.31 -23.64 19.06
C ARG A 10 -11.59 -24.15 17.65
N ILE A 11 -11.22 -23.40 16.62
CA ILE A 11 -11.34 -23.86 15.22
C ILE A 11 -10.51 -25.12 14.99
N LYS A 12 -9.27 -25.16 15.51
CA LYS A 12 -8.41 -26.33 15.44
C LYS A 12 -9.04 -27.55 16.12
N SER A 13 -9.50 -27.38 17.36
CA SER A 13 -10.14 -28.47 18.10
C SER A 13 -11.38 -29.00 17.36
N PHE A 14 -12.19 -28.08 16.83
CA PHE A 14 -13.35 -28.43 16.02
C PHE A 14 -12.98 -29.17 14.72
N SER A 15 -11.92 -28.76 14.03
CA SER A 15 -11.46 -29.45 12.82
C SER A 15 -10.91 -30.84 13.11
N ASP A 16 -10.25 -31.03 14.26
CA ASP A 16 -9.67 -32.31 14.65
C ASP A 16 -10.77 -33.30 15.09
N GLU A 17 -11.87 -32.81 15.68
CA GLU A 17 -13.04 -33.63 16.06
C GLU A 17 -13.91 -34.03 14.86
N MET A 18 -13.99 -33.18 13.83
CA MET A 18 -14.91 -33.32 12.70
C MET A 18 -14.18 -33.78 11.42
N VAL A 19 -13.50 -34.93 11.49
CA VAL A 19 -12.59 -35.43 10.43
C VAL A 19 -13.25 -35.56 9.05
N ASP A 20 -14.54 -35.91 9.00
CA ASP A 20 -15.27 -36.08 7.72
C ASP A 20 -15.82 -34.75 7.15
N SER A 21 -15.70 -33.64 7.88
CA SER A 21 -16.25 -32.36 7.47
C SER A 21 -15.30 -31.59 6.55
N LYS A 22 -15.84 -31.05 5.45
CA LYS A 22 -15.09 -30.12 4.59
C LYS A 22 -15.16 -28.72 5.17
N ILE A 23 -14.07 -28.27 5.77
CA ILE A 23 -13.96 -26.95 6.40
C ILE A 23 -13.19 -26.00 5.48
N ILE A 24 -13.79 -24.86 5.13
CA ILE A 24 -13.14 -23.78 4.37
C ILE A 24 -13.09 -22.54 5.25
N ILE A 25 -11.89 -21.99 5.44
CA ILE A 25 -11.64 -20.80 6.24
C ILE A 25 -11.10 -19.70 5.32
N THR A 26 -11.72 -18.53 5.35
CA THR A 26 -11.23 -17.34 4.65
C THR A 26 -10.69 -16.34 5.66
N SER A 27 -9.47 -15.84 5.46
CA SER A 27 -8.87 -14.81 6.31
C SER A 27 -7.90 -13.94 5.53
N ARG A 28 -7.60 -12.74 6.06
CA ARG A 28 -6.40 -11.99 5.65
C ARG A 28 -5.13 -12.75 6.08
N PRO A 29 -3.98 -12.53 5.41
CA PRO A 29 -2.71 -13.13 5.81
C PRO A 29 -2.41 -12.79 7.28
N ASP A 30 -2.16 -13.82 8.08
CA ASP A 30 -1.92 -13.65 9.51
C ASP A 30 -1.07 -14.78 10.08
N GLN A 31 -0.08 -14.44 10.90
CA GLN A 31 0.83 -15.42 11.51
C GLN A 31 0.11 -16.36 12.48
N SER A 32 -0.98 -15.92 13.13
CA SER A 32 -1.72 -16.79 14.06
C SER A 32 -2.37 -17.99 13.37
N LEU A 33 -2.61 -17.92 12.05
CA LEU A 33 -3.13 -19.04 11.26
C LEU A 33 -2.10 -20.16 11.05
N LEU A 34 -0.83 -19.93 11.41
CA LEU A 34 0.20 -20.97 11.36
C LEU A 34 -0.13 -22.16 12.27
N GLU A 35 -0.92 -21.94 13.34
CA GLU A 35 -1.37 -23.02 14.23
C GLU A 35 -2.25 -24.07 13.52
N LEU A 36 -2.89 -23.71 12.39
CA LEU A 36 -3.74 -24.55 11.55
C LEU A 36 -2.92 -25.30 10.49
N HIS A 37 -1.88 -26.02 10.91
CA HIS A 37 -0.96 -26.76 10.04
C HIS A 37 -1.61 -27.91 9.25
N SER A 38 -2.75 -28.44 9.72
CA SER A 38 -3.53 -29.48 9.01
C SER A 38 -4.28 -28.96 7.78
N PHE A 39 -4.37 -27.64 7.59
CA PHE A 39 -5.11 -27.03 6.48
C PHE A 39 -4.22 -26.75 5.27
N ASN A 40 -4.74 -27.08 4.09
CA ASN A 40 -4.16 -26.62 2.82
C ASN A 40 -4.38 -25.11 2.66
N ARG A 41 -3.31 -24.38 2.36
CA ARG A 41 -3.35 -22.91 2.21
C ARG A 41 -3.45 -22.53 0.75
N PHE A 42 -4.45 -21.72 0.43
CA PHE A 42 -4.65 -21.15 -0.90
C PHE A 42 -4.61 -19.62 -0.81
N ARG A 43 -4.02 -18.97 -1.81
CA ARG A 43 -4.04 -17.51 -1.96
C ARG A 43 -4.93 -17.15 -3.15
N ILE A 44 -5.79 -16.15 -2.97
CA ILE A 44 -6.58 -15.60 -4.07
C ILE A 44 -5.61 -14.89 -5.01
N LYS A 45 -5.54 -15.36 -6.26
CA LYS A 45 -4.70 -14.74 -7.28
C LYS A 45 -5.33 -13.41 -7.73
N PRO A 46 -4.53 -12.36 -7.95
CA PRO A 46 -5.01 -11.14 -8.58
C PRO A 46 -5.62 -11.42 -9.96
N LEU A 47 -6.56 -10.58 -10.39
CA LEU A 47 -7.13 -10.66 -11.73
C LEU A 47 -6.05 -10.43 -12.79
N ASN A 48 -6.11 -11.21 -13.86
CA ASN A 48 -5.41 -10.85 -15.09
C ASN A 48 -6.22 -9.81 -15.88
N ILE A 49 -5.57 -9.15 -16.84
CA ILE A 49 -6.16 -8.04 -17.59
C ILE A 49 -7.46 -8.45 -18.33
N ASP A 50 -7.51 -9.66 -18.88
CA ASP A 50 -8.67 -10.15 -19.63
C ASP A 50 -9.87 -10.42 -18.71
N GLN A 51 -9.62 -10.93 -17.50
CA GLN A 51 -10.64 -11.07 -16.47
C GLN A 51 -11.20 -9.70 -16.05
N SER A 52 -10.34 -8.69 -15.93
CA SER A 52 -10.75 -7.32 -15.62
C SER A 52 -11.61 -6.72 -16.73
N TYR A 53 -11.25 -6.93 -18.00
CA TYR A 53 -12.08 -6.52 -19.14
C TYR A 53 -13.43 -7.23 -19.17
N ASN A 54 -13.46 -8.53 -18.88
CA ASN A 54 -14.72 -9.27 -18.79
C ASN A 54 -15.60 -8.73 -17.66
N LEU A 55 -15.02 -8.42 -16.50
CA LEU A 55 -15.76 -7.84 -15.37
C LEU A 55 -16.35 -6.46 -15.73
N ILE A 56 -15.60 -5.60 -16.42
CA ILE A 56 -16.08 -4.31 -16.94
C ILE A 56 -17.29 -4.50 -17.88
N ARG A 57 -17.21 -5.48 -18.80
CA ARG A 57 -18.31 -5.81 -19.72
C ARG A 57 -19.54 -6.30 -18.96
N LEU A 58 -19.36 -7.17 -17.97
CA LEU A 58 -20.47 -7.68 -17.14
C LEU A 58 -21.20 -6.55 -16.41
N TYR A 59 -20.47 -5.56 -15.88
CA TYR A 59 -21.12 -4.41 -15.26
C TYR A 59 -21.93 -3.58 -16.25
N ASP A 60 -21.41 -3.35 -17.46
CA ASP A 60 -22.11 -2.57 -18.48
C ASP A 60 -23.38 -3.27 -18.99
N VAL A 61 -23.31 -4.59 -19.19
CA VAL A 61 -24.47 -5.42 -19.55
C VAL A 61 -25.57 -5.31 -18.50
N ASN A 62 -25.22 -5.43 -17.23
CA ASN A 62 -26.18 -5.36 -16.12
C ASN A 62 -26.65 -3.94 -15.79
N SER A 63 -25.94 -2.90 -16.27
CA SER A 63 -26.26 -1.50 -16.00
C SER A 63 -27.08 -0.81 -17.10
N SER A 64 -27.07 -1.37 -18.32
CA SER A 64 -27.68 -0.77 -19.49
C SER A 64 -29.18 -1.12 -19.57
N ARG A 65 -30.02 -0.11 -19.86
CA ARG A 65 -31.39 -0.36 -20.32
C ARG A 65 -31.31 -1.03 -21.71
N ILE A 66 -32.26 -1.90 -22.01
CA ILE A 66 -32.32 -2.70 -23.26
C ILE A 66 -31.95 -1.85 -24.48
N GLY A 67 -30.81 -2.13 -25.12
CA GLY A 67 -30.42 -1.54 -26.42
C GLY A 67 -29.03 -0.90 -26.53
N SER A 68 -28.38 -0.48 -25.42
CA SER A 68 -27.06 0.20 -25.43
C SER A 68 -25.94 -0.58 -24.72
N SER A 69 -26.11 -1.91 -24.65
CA SER A 69 -25.16 -2.81 -23.98
C SER A 69 -23.76 -2.69 -24.61
N LEU A 70 -22.73 -2.52 -23.78
CA LEU A 70 -21.29 -2.53 -24.11
C LEU A 70 -20.66 -1.23 -24.62
N VAL A 71 -21.40 -0.12 -24.80
CA VAL A 71 -20.79 1.13 -25.32
C VAL A 71 -19.77 1.71 -24.34
N LEU A 72 -20.12 1.78 -23.06
CA LEU A 72 -19.27 2.40 -22.04
C LEU A 72 -18.05 1.52 -21.73
N SER A 73 -18.28 0.22 -21.59
CA SER A 73 -17.21 -0.77 -21.38
C SER A 73 -16.22 -0.79 -22.54
N ASN A 74 -16.69 -0.76 -23.80
CA ASN A 74 -15.79 -0.71 -24.95
C ASN A 74 -14.96 0.58 -24.98
N LYS A 75 -15.56 1.72 -24.63
CA LYS A 75 -14.84 2.99 -24.52
C LYS A 75 -13.74 2.91 -23.44
N LEU A 76 -14.10 2.49 -22.22
CA LEU A 76 -13.16 2.34 -21.10
C LEU A 76 -12.02 1.37 -21.45
N ILE A 77 -12.34 0.20 -22.01
CA ILE A 77 -11.32 -0.81 -22.39
C ILE A 77 -10.39 -0.26 -23.47
N THR A 78 -10.91 0.49 -24.45
CA THR A 78 -10.09 1.10 -25.51
C THR A 78 -9.14 2.13 -24.94
N GLU A 79 -9.62 2.99 -24.04
CA GLU A 79 -8.80 3.99 -23.37
C GLU A 79 -7.69 3.34 -22.50
N ILE A 80 -8.02 2.26 -21.76
CA ILE A 80 -7.03 1.46 -21.01
C ILE A 80 -5.97 0.90 -21.96
N LYS A 81 -6.35 0.36 -23.13
CA LYS A 81 -5.39 -0.18 -24.10
C LYS A 81 -4.44 0.89 -24.62
N ILE A 82 -4.97 2.06 -24.98
CA ILE A 82 -4.16 3.20 -25.45
C ILE A 82 -3.18 3.68 -24.37
N MET A 83 -3.60 3.71 -23.09
CA MET A 83 -2.71 4.07 -21.98
C MET A 83 -1.56 3.06 -21.83
N ARG A 84 -1.86 1.76 -21.93
CA ARG A 84 -0.85 0.70 -21.84
C ARG A 84 0.15 0.74 -23.00
N GLU A 85 -0.27 1.10 -24.20
CA GLU A 85 0.64 1.30 -25.35
C GLU A 85 1.61 2.48 -25.14
N LYS A 86 1.27 3.41 -24.24
CA LYS A 86 2.12 4.56 -23.87
C LYS A 86 2.94 4.31 -22.59
N ASP A 87 3.06 3.06 -22.16
CA ASP A 87 3.73 2.65 -20.92
C ASP A 87 3.16 3.30 -19.63
N ASP A 88 1.91 3.78 -19.67
CA ASP A 88 1.22 4.25 -18.46
C ASP A 88 0.63 3.06 -17.69
N ASN A 89 1.47 2.46 -16.84
CA ASN A 89 1.13 1.29 -16.04
C ASN A 89 0.38 1.62 -14.73
N THR A 90 0.11 2.90 -14.43
CA THR A 90 -0.60 3.31 -13.21
C THR A 90 -1.99 2.69 -13.11
N ILE A 91 -2.64 2.45 -14.25
CA ILE A 91 -3.97 1.86 -14.32
C ILE A 91 -3.99 0.37 -13.95
N LEU A 92 -2.87 -0.33 -14.10
CA LEU A 92 -2.81 -1.78 -13.88
C LEU A 92 -3.10 -2.15 -12.44
N ASP A 93 -2.65 -1.34 -11.47
CA ASP A 93 -2.90 -1.54 -10.05
C ASP A 93 -4.41 -1.63 -9.75
N PHE A 94 -5.22 -0.80 -10.42
CA PHE A 94 -6.68 -0.81 -10.26
C PHE A 94 -7.34 -2.01 -10.95
N LEU A 95 -6.69 -2.62 -11.95
CA LEU A 95 -7.25 -3.72 -12.72
C LEU A 95 -6.98 -5.09 -12.08
N THR A 96 -6.03 -5.20 -11.15
CA THR A 96 -5.70 -6.47 -10.47
C THR A 96 -6.71 -6.89 -9.40
N THR A 97 -7.45 -5.94 -8.82
CA THR A 97 -8.35 -6.20 -7.69
C THR A 97 -9.81 -6.08 -8.16
N PRO A 98 -10.66 -7.12 -8.00
CA PRO A 98 -12.04 -7.09 -8.48
C PRO A 98 -12.84 -5.86 -8.00
N LEU A 99 -12.65 -5.47 -6.74
CA LEU A 99 -13.31 -4.29 -6.17
C LEU A 99 -12.89 -3.00 -6.87
N TYR A 100 -11.59 -2.81 -7.16
CA TYR A 100 -11.11 -1.61 -7.85
C TYR A 100 -11.61 -1.54 -9.28
N VAL A 101 -11.70 -2.66 -9.99
CA VAL A 101 -12.34 -2.73 -11.32
C VAL A 101 -13.81 -2.29 -11.24
N SER A 102 -14.53 -2.74 -10.21
CA SER A 102 -15.94 -2.39 -9.99
C SER A 102 -16.11 -0.88 -9.74
N LEU A 103 -15.27 -0.33 -8.86
CA LEU A 103 -15.26 1.08 -8.53
C LEU A 103 -14.82 1.96 -9.71
N LEU A 104 -13.84 1.51 -10.50
CA LEU A 104 -13.40 2.17 -11.73
C LEU A 104 -14.53 2.26 -12.74
N PHE A 105 -15.28 1.18 -12.95
CA PHE A 105 -16.44 1.23 -13.86
C PHE A 105 -17.52 2.19 -13.34
N CYS A 106 -17.83 2.14 -12.04
CA CYS A 106 -18.80 3.02 -11.41
C CYS A 106 -18.41 4.50 -11.54
N SER A 107 -17.16 4.84 -11.25
CA SER A 107 -16.64 6.20 -11.34
C SER A 107 -16.53 6.68 -12.80
N TYR A 108 -16.17 5.79 -13.73
CA TYR A 108 -16.10 6.12 -15.16
C TYR A 108 -17.48 6.36 -15.78
N LYS A 109 -18.51 5.65 -15.30
CA LYS A 109 -19.91 5.90 -15.71
C LYS A 109 -20.38 7.30 -15.33
N TYR A 110 -19.96 7.78 -14.17
CA TYR A 110 -20.26 9.14 -13.71
C TYR A 110 -19.44 10.19 -14.47
N LYS A 111 -18.12 9.99 -14.57
CA LYS A 111 -17.17 10.88 -15.24
C LYS A 111 -16.27 10.05 -16.15
N PRO A 112 -16.43 10.11 -17.49
CA PRO A 112 -15.74 9.23 -18.43
C PRO A 112 -14.29 9.68 -18.68
N VAL A 113 -13.50 9.71 -17.61
CA VAL A 113 -12.08 10.03 -17.56
C VAL A 113 -11.43 9.00 -16.64
N ILE A 114 -10.34 8.39 -17.08
CA ILE A 114 -9.56 7.46 -16.25
C ILE A 114 -8.66 8.24 -15.27
N PRO A 115 -8.77 8.01 -13.95
CA PRO A 115 -7.88 8.60 -12.97
C PRO A 115 -6.44 8.12 -13.16
N ARG A 116 -5.47 9.05 -13.11
CA ARG A 116 -4.03 8.76 -13.19
C ARG A 116 -3.33 8.60 -11.84
N ARG A 117 -4.04 8.90 -10.74
CA ARG A 117 -3.53 8.84 -9.37
C ARG A 117 -4.58 8.23 -8.45
N LYS A 118 -4.12 7.68 -7.31
CA LYS A 118 -5.00 7.02 -6.34
C LYS A 118 -5.95 8.00 -5.67
N ASP A 119 -5.48 9.20 -5.32
CA ASP A 119 -6.32 10.25 -4.74
C ASP A 119 -7.47 10.65 -5.67
N LEU A 120 -7.18 10.89 -6.95
CA LEU A 120 -8.17 11.24 -7.96
C LEU A 120 -9.17 10.12 -8.19
N PHE A 121 -8.71 8.86 -8.13
CA PHE A 121 -9.57 7.70 -8.23
C PHE A 121 -10.60 7.66 -7.09
N TYR A 122 -10.15 7.80 -5.85
CA TYR A 122 -11.05 7.77 -4.70
C TYR A 122 -11.97 9.00 -4.64
N SER A 123 -11.48 10.18 -5.02
CA SER A 123 -12.27 11.39 -5.18
C SER A 123 -13.42 11.16 -6.18
N GLN A 124 -13.11 10.62 -7.37
CA GLN A 124 -14.12 10.34 -8.40
C GLN A 124 -15.09 9.23 -7.97
N VAL A 125 -14.64 8.23 -7.21
CA VAL A 125 -15.51 7.21 -6.61
C VAL A 125 -16.47 7.85 -5.61
N PHE A 126 -15.98 8.72 -4.73
CA PHE A 126 -16.82 9.42 -3.76
C PHE A 126 -17.86 10.29 -4.44
N GLU A 127 -17.46 11.13 -5.41
CA GLU A 127 -18.38 11.94 -6.22
C GLU A 127 -19.43 11.07 -6.91
N ALA A 128 -19.01 9.98 -7.55
CA ALA A 128 -19.94 9.07 -8.21
C ALA A 128 -20.95 8.48 -7.21
N LEU A 129 -20.49 7.97 -6.06
CA LEU A 129 -21.38 7.42 -5.03
C LEU A 129 -22.32 8.48 -4.44
N PHE A 130 -21.87 9.73 -4.34
CA PHE A 130 -22.69 10.83 -3.85
C PHE A 130 -23.80 11.19 -4.85
N GLU A 131 -23.51 11.18 -6.14
CA GLU A 131 -24.43 11.63 -7.22
C GLU A 131 -25.26 10.50 -7.86
N THR A 132 -24.86 9.23 -7.75
CA THR A 132 -25.45 8.09 -8.50
C THR A 132 -26.96 7.93 -8.30
N HIS A 133 -27.52 8.32 -7.15
CA HIS A 133 -28.96 8.24 -6.92
C HIS A 133 -29.77 9.28 -7.70
N ASP A 134 -29.17 10.40 -8.11
CA ASP A 134 -29.84 11.51 -8.78
C ASP A 134 -29.88 11.33 -10.30
N LEU A 135 -28.87 10.68 -10.89
CA LEU A 135 -28.80 10.41 -12.34
C LEU A 135 -29.72 9.29 -12.82
N SER A 136 -30.24 8.45 -11.92
CA SER A 136 -31.07 7.28 -12.27
C SER A 136 -32.53 7.60 -12.63
N LYS A 137 -32.99 8.85 -12.41
CA LYS A 137 -34.36 9.28 -12.67
C LYS A 137 -34.39 10.33 -13.78
N GLU A 138 -34.98 9.97 -14.92
CA GLU A 138 -35.20 10.84 -16.10
C GLU A 138 -36.01 12.12 -15.80
N THR A 139 -36.54 12.30 -14.58
CA THR A 139 -37.41 13.41 -14.19
C THR A 139 -36.72 14.52 -13.38
N GLY A 140 -35.38 14.56 -13.30
CA GLY A 140 -34.65 15.69 -12.69
C GLY A 140 -34.93 15.92 -11.20
N TYR A 141 -35.52 14.94 -10.50
CA TYR A 141 -35.79 15.06 -9.07
C TYR A 141 -34.57 14.63 -8.27
N VAL A 142 -33.80 15.62 -7.82
CA VAL A 142 -32.68 15.43 -6.89
C VAL A 142 -33.25 14.94 -5.55
N ARG A 143 -32.97 13.70 -5.18
CA ARG A 143 -33.33 13.17 -3.87
C ARG A 143 -32.38 13.80 -2.86
N ARG A 144 -32.87 14.81 -2.14
CA ARG A 144 -32.13 15.39 -1.01
C ARG A 144 -31.72 14.28 -0.04
N LYS A 145 -30.45 14.29 0.35
CA LYS A 145 -29.90 13.40 1.36
C LYS A 145 -30.68 13.57 2.66
N SER A 146 -30.84 12.49 3.41
CA SER A 146 -31.62 12.49 4.67
C SER A 146 -31.05 13.47 5.69
N SER A 147 -29.73 13.64 5.67
CA SER A 147 -28.95 14.58 6.48
C SER A 147 -29.07 16.04 6.02
N GLY A 148 -29.46 16.30 4.77
CA GLY A 148 -29.48 17.63 4.18
C GLY A 148 -28.10 18.22 3.87
N LEU A 149 -27.02 17.46 4.03
CA LEU A 149 -25.66 17.91 3.77
C LEU A 149 -25.34 17.92 2.28
N ASP A 150 -24.58 18.91 1.85
CA ASP A 150 -23.92 18.88 0.55
C ASP A 150 -22.65 18.01 0.59
N ILE A 151 -22.02 17.81 -0.58
CA ILE A 151 -20.83 16.97 -0.70
C ILE A 151 -19.65 17.48 0.14
N THR A 152 -19.54 18.80 0.33
CA THR A 152 -18.45 19.44 1.07
C THR A 152 -18.59 19.15 2.56
N ASP A 153 -19.75 19.46 3.15
CA ASP A 153 -20.02 19.21 4.56
C ASP A 153 -20.01 17.71 4.88
N PHE A 154 -20.53 16.89 3.96
CA PHE A 154 -20.49 15.43 4.09
C PHE A 154 -19.04 14.93 4.14
N SER A 155 -18.17 15.46 3.27
CA SER A 155 -16.75 15.11 3.22
C SER A 155 -16.00 15.51 4.51
N ILE A 156 -16.33 16.65 5.13
CA ILE A 156 -15.72 17.09 6.39
C ILE A 156 -15.99 16.06 7.51
N ILE A 157 -17.23 15.60 7.63
CA ILE A 157 -17.59 14.60 8.65
C ILE A 157 -16.88 13.27 8.36
N LEU A 158 -16.82 12.85 7.09
CA LEU A 158 -16.12 11.62 6.66
C LEU A 158 -14.63 11.66 6.99
N ARG A 159 -13.94 12.76 6.67
CA ARG A 159 -12.51 12.96 6.98
C ARG A 159 -12.22 12.82 8.46
N ARG A 160 -13.05 13.43 9.30
CA ARG A 160 -12.93 13.34 10.77
C ARG A 160 -13.23 11.95 11.29
N LEU A 161 -14.26 11.29 10.75
CA LEU A 161 -14.58 9.90 11.10
C LEU A 161 -13.44 8.96 10.72
N ALA A 162 -12.89 9.10 9.52
CA ALA A 162 -11.77 8.30 9.05
C ALA A 162 -10.51 8.48 9.90
N PHE A 163 -10.17 9.73 10.25
CA PHE A 163 -9.04 9.98 11.15
C PHE A 163 -9.28 9.44 12.58
N TRP A 164 -10.53 9.52 13.07
CA TRP A 164 -10.91 8.88 14.34
C TRP A 164 -10.70 7.36 14.28
N CYS A 165 -11.07 6.71 13.17
CA CYS A 165 -10.83 5.28 12.94
C CYS A 165 -9.33 4.97 13.01
N LEU A 166 -8.50 5.77 12.35
CA LEU A 166 -7.05 5.62 12.37
C LEU A 166 -6.49 5.71 13.79
N LYS A 167 -6.92 6.72 14.56
CA LYS A 167 -6.51 6.94 15.95
C LYS A 167 -6.89 5.75 16.83
N ASN A 168 -8.04 5.16 16.60
CA ASN A 168 -8.58 4.04 17.39
C ASN A 168 -8.21 2.69 16.77
N ASN A 169 -6.92 2.47 16.54
CA ASN A 169 -6.35 1.22 16.02
C ASN A 169 -6.89 0.74 14.66
N GLY A 170 -7.30 1.66 13.79
CA GLY A 170 -7.81 1.31 12.47
C GLY A 170 -9.17 0.64 12.53
N ARG A 171 -10.05 1.10 13.44
CA ARG A 171 -11.39 0.54 13.61
C ARG A 171 -12.21 0.68 12.33
N LEU A 172 -12.69 -0.44 11.80
CA LEU A 172 -13.50 -0.47 10.57
C LEU A 172 -14.97 -0.80 10.82
N GLU A 173 -15.30 -1.31 12.01
CA GLU A 173 -16.60 -1.86 12.36
C GLU A 173 -17.12 -1.24 13.67
N PHE A 174 -18.42 -1.02 13.70
CA PHE A 174 -19.10 -0.29 14.76
C PHE A 174 -20.43 -0.96 15.09
N SER A 175 -20.82 -0.92 16.36
CA SER A 175 -22.24 -1.06 16.70
C SER A 175 -23.01 0.21 16.30
N ARG A 176 -24.33 0.13 16.19
CA ARG A 176 -25.17 1.31 15.92
C ARG A 176 -24.92 2.44 16.92
N ALA A 177 -25.00 2.12 18.22
CA ALA A 177 -24.87 3.10 19.30
C ALA A 177 -23.48 3.75 19.29
N GLU A 178 -22.44 2.95 19.04
CA GLU A 178 -21.10 3.46 18.94
C GLU A 178 -20.92 4.41 17.76
N LEU A 179 -21.38 4.03 16.55
CA LEU A 179 -21.25 4.90 15.39
C LEU A 179 -22.00 6.22 15.61
N GLU A 180 -23.18 6.16 16.22
CA GLU A 180 -23.97 7.34 16.56
C GLU A 180 -23.24 8.25 17.55
N ASP A 181 -22.65 7.69 18.61
CA ASP A 181 -21.84 8.44 19.59
C ASP A 181 -20.61 9.09 18.94
N VAL A 182 -19.90 8.36 18.08
CA VAL A 182 -18.71 8.90 17.39
C VAL A 182 -19.10 10.06 16.47
N ILE A 183 -20.17 9.93 15.69
CA ILE A 183 -20.64 11.00 14.82
C ILE A 183 -21.13 12.19 15.64
N THR A 184 -21.86 11.97 16.73
CA THR A 184 -22.30 13.03 17.66
C THR A 184 -21.09 13.85 18.13
N ASN A 185 -20.07 13.17 18.68
CA ASN A 185 -18.84 13.79 19.17
C ASN A 185 -18.08 14.57 18.09
N ILE A 186 -18.15 14.17 16.82
CA ILE A 186 -17.54 14.87 15.69
C ILE A 186 -18.35 16.12 15.35
N THR A 187 -19.67 15.99 15.25
CA THR A 187 -20.57 17.07 14.83
C THR A 187 -20.70 18.17 15.87
N GLU A 188 -20.66 17.86 17.17
CA GLU A 188 -20.70 18.87 18.25
C GLU A 188 -19.50 19.82 18.22
N LYS A 189 -18.37 19.35 17.68
CA LYS A 189 -17.14 20.15 17.54
C LYS A 189 -17.08 20.93 16.23
N LEU A 190 -18.02 20.69 15.31
CA LEU A 190 -18.13 21.38 14.03
C LEU A 190 -19.05 22.59 14.16
N LYS A 191 -18.47 23.79 14.26
CA LYS A 191 -19.24 25.02 14.15
C LYS A 191 -19.64 25.23 12.69
N GLY A 192 -20.94 25.37 12.43
CA GLY A 192 -21.50 25.64 11.10
C GLY A 192 -22.16 24.45 10.40
N ILE A 193 -21.94 23.22 10.88
CA ILE A 193 -22.59 22.01 10.35
C ILE A 193 -23.54 21.48 11.41
N SER A 194 -24.84 21.41 11.09
CA SER A 194 -25.87 20.88 11.99
C SER A 194 -26.56 19.70 11.32
N VAL A 195 -26.36 18.50 11.87
CA VAL A 195 -26.94 17.27 11.35
C VAL A 195 -27.28 16.33 12.48
N LYS A 196 -28.41 15.63 12.38
CA LYS A 196 -28.71 14.52 13.30
C LYS A 196 -27.85 13.31 12.92
N PRO A 197 -27.05 12.75 13.85
CA PRO A 197 -26.15 11.62 13.56
C PRO A 197 -26.81 10.46 12.82
N ILE A 198 -28.04 10.08 13.21
CA ILE A 198 -28.77 8.99 12.57
C ILE A 198 -29.13 9.27 11.09
N LEU A 199 -29.36 10.53 10.72
CA LEU A 199 -29.66 10.90 9.33
C LEU A 199 -28.41 10.79 8.46
N PHE A 200 -27.25 11.19 9.01
CA PHE A 200 -25.96 11.00 8.35
C PHE A 200 -25.63 9.51 8.18
N ILE A 201 -25.83 8.70 9.22
CA ILE A 201 -25.62 7.24 9.16
C ILE A 201 -26.53 6.59 8.11
N ASN A 202 -27.80 7.02 8.00
CA ASN A 202 -28.68 6.52 6.96
C ASN A 202 -28.16 6.85 5.55
N ASP A 203 -27.65 8.06 5.35
CA ASP A 203 -27.05 8.42 4.07
C ASP A 203 -25.78 7.63 3.77
N LEU A 204 -24.91 7.39 4.75
CA LEU A 204 -23.70 6.55 4.60
C LEU A 204 -23.98 5.12 4.11
N ILE A 205 -25.20 4.62 4.34
CA ILE A 205 -25.58 3.25 4.00
C ILE A 205 -26.38 3.23 2.69
N TYR A 206 -27.35 4.14 2.54
CA TYR A 206 -28.35 4.06 1.49
C TYR A 206 -28.20 5.10 0.39
N SER A 207 -27.72 6.30 0.73
CA SER A 207 -27.66 7.43 -0.21
C SER A 207 -26.27 7.63 -0.82
N VAL A 208 -25.23 7.23 -0.09
CA VAL A 208 -23.81 7.32 -0.44
C VAL A 208 -23.16 6.08 0.20
N PRO A 209 -23.25 4.89 -0.41
CA PRO A 209 -23.00 3.59 0.24
C PRO A 209 -21.51 3.34 0.52
N LEU A 210 -20.92 4.18 1.36
CA LEU A 210 -19.55 4.07 1.88
C LEU A 210 -19.49 3.11 3.06
N PHE A 211 -20.63 2.86 3.72
CA PHE A 211 -20.80 1.89 4.78
C PHE A 211 -21.76 0.77 4.36
N ILE A 212 -21.51 -0.41 4.92
CA ILE A 212 -22.35 -1.60 4.78
C ILE A 212 -22.89 -1.94 6.16
N LYS A 213 -24.19 -2.22 6.23
CA LYS A 213 -24.83 -2.78 7.43
C LYS A 213 -24.91 -4.30 7.31
N GLU A 214 -24.24 -5.00 8.20
CA GLU A 214 -24.25 -6.47 8.28
C GLU A 214 -24.73 -6.90 9.66
N GLY A 215 -25.98 -7.39 9.72
CA GLY A 215 -26.64 -7.70 10.98
C GLY A 215 -26.77 -6.46 11.87
N SER A 216 -26.15 -6.51 13.05
CA SER A 216 -26.11 -5.42 14.03
C SER A 216 -24.91 -4.48 13.87
N LEU A 217 -23.98 -4.79 12.96
CA LEU A 217 -22.76 -4.04 12.75
C LEU A 217 -22.83 -3.14 11.52
N TYR A 218 -22.10 -2.03 11.62
CA TYR A 218 -21.92 -1.02 10.58
C TYR A 218 -20.44 -0.98 10.27
N ARG A 219 -20.05 -1.13 9.01
CA ARG A 219 -18.64 -1.17 8.63
C ARG A 219 -18.35 -0.36 7.39
N TRP A 220 -17.14 0.17 7.30
CA TRP A 220 -16.64 0.73 6.05
C TRP A 220 -16.74 -0.34 4.94
N SER A 221 -17.25 0.07 3.78
CA SER A 221 -17.32 -0.78 2.59
C SER A 221 -15.93 -1.30 2.21
N HIS A 222 -14.90 -0.45 2.35
CA HIS A 222 -13.51 -0.82 2.16
C HIS A 222 -12.54 0.01 3.02
N LYS A 223 -11.43 -0.62 3.45
CA LYS A 223 -10.37 0.04 4.25
C LYS A 223 -9.74 1.22 3.50
N SER A 224 -9.52 1.09 2.19
CA SER A 224 -8.83 2.13 1.43
C SER A 224 -9.63 3.41 1.27
N LEU A 225 -10.97 3.35 1.33
CA LEU A 225 -11.83 4.55 1.37
C LEU A 225 -11.63 5.30 2.69
N MET A 226 -11.57 4.58 3.81
CA MET A 226 -11.23 5.18 5.11
C MET A 226 -9.82 5.80 5.06
N GLU A 227 -8.83 5.12 4.48
CA GLU A 227 -7.47 5.64 4.34
C GLU A 227 -7.41 6.89 3.45
N TYR A 228 -8.20 6.97 2.39
CA TYR A 228 -8.34 8.15 1.55
C TYR A 228 -8.87 9.37 2.31
N PHE A 229 -10.02 9.25 2.98
CA PHE A 229 -10.56 10.35 3.79
C PHE A 229 -9.61 10.72 4.95
N CYS A 230 -8.86 9.75 5.47
CA CYS A 230 -7.82 10.03 6.46
C CYS A 230 -6.66 10.84 5.87
N ALA A 231 -6.20 10.52 4.65
CA ALA A 231 -5.15 11.26 3.97
C ALA A 231 -5.60 12.70 3.65
N GLU A 232 -6.84 12.87 3.17
CA GLU A 232 -7.41 14.21 2.97
C GLU A 232 -7.48 15.00 4.30
N PHE A 233 -7.89 14.36 5.41
CA PHE A 233 -7.92 15.02 6.71
C PHE A 233 -6.54 15.59 7.08
N ILE A 234 -5.49 14.77 6.92
CA ILE A 234 -4.11 15.15 7.22
C ILE A 234 -3.66 16.31 6.33
N CYS A 235 -3.91 16.23 5.03
CA CYS A 235 -3.42 17.22 4.07
C CYS A 235 -4.20 18.54 4.13
N ILE A 236 -5.51 18.51 4.38
CA ILE A 236 -6.41 19.67 4.26
C ILE A 236 -6.75 20.30 5.63
N GLU A 237 -7.06 19.51 6.65
CA GLU A 237 -7.63 20.02 7.91
C GLU A 237 -6.59 20.25 9.03
N VAL A 238 -5.48 19.51 9.04
CA VAL A 238 -4.50 19.57 10.15
C VAL A 238 -3.66 20.86 10.13
N LYS A 239 -3.48 21.47 8.95
CA LYS A 239 -2.75 22.75 8.76
C LYS A 239 -1.35 22.72 9.39
N ASP A 240 -1.07 23.58 10.37
CA ASP A 240 0.27 23.81 10.92
C ASP A 240 0.91 22.57 11.55
N LYS A 241 0.11 21.61 12.04
CA LYS A 241 0.60 20.37 12.66
C LYS A 241 0.80 19.22 11.68
N ARG A 242 0.61 19.46 10.39
CA ARG A 242 0.58 18.42 9.36
C ARG A 242 1.94 17.76 9.20
N ASP A 243 3.01 18.54 9.16
CA ASP A 243 4.36 18.03 8.94
C ASP A 243 4.78 17.10 10.11
N ASP A 244 4.54 17.54 11.35
CA ASP A 244 4.76 16.74 12.56
C ASP A 244 3.93 15.44 12.55
N LEU A 245 2.69 15.51 12.09
CA LEU A 245 1.82 14.34 12.01
C LEU A 245 2.35 13.36 10.96
N LEU A 246 2.70 13.84 9.77
CA LEU A 246 3.28 13.02 8.71
C LEU A 246 4.57 12.33 9.17
N LEU A 247 5.46 13.04 9.87
CA LEU A 247 6.67 12.45 10.47
C LEU A 247 6.32 11.36 11.48
N LYS A 248 5.37 11.60 12.39
CA LYS A 248 4.92 10.57 13.36
C LYS A 248 4.34 9.33 12.69
N LEU A 249 3.66 9.48 11.54
CA LEU A 249 3.15 8.34 10.78
C LEU A 249 4.30 7.55 10.15
N TYR A 250 5.28 8.24 9.57
CA TYR A 250 6.47 7.63 8.96
C TYR A 250 7.34 6.90 9.98
N GLU A 251 7.58 7.48 11.16
CA GLU A 251 8.41 6.90 12.22
C GLU A 251 7.71 5.76 12.99
N SER A 252 6.42 5.56 12.75
CA SER A 252 5.66 4.52 13.43
C SER A 252 6.03 3.12 12.96
N LYS A 253 5.96 2.14 13.87
CA LYS A 253 6.28 0.73 13.58
C LYS A 253 5.21 0.00 12.75
N SER A 254 4.11 0.65 12.38
CA SER A 254 2.96 0.00 11.74
C SER A 254 2.90 0.27 10.24
N VAL A 255 3.86 -0.28 9.49
CA VAL A 255 4.00 -0.09 8.04
C VAL A 255 2.69 -0.37 7.28
N VAL A 256 2.05 -1.50 7.56
CA VAL A 256 0.77 -1.91 6.93
C VAL A 256 -0.39 -0.95 7.21
N LYS A 257 -0.32 -0.20 8.31
CA LYS A 257 -1.35 0.75 8.69
C LYS A 257 -1.23 2.06 7.92
N PHE A 258 0.00 2.50 7.65
CA PHE A 258 0.25 3.86 7.16
C PHE A 258 0.76 3.93 5.72
N LYS A 259 1.20 2.82 5.11
CA LYS A 259 1.69 2.78 3.72
C LYS A 259 0.74 3.50 2.74
N ASN A 260 -0.51 3.05 2.66
CA ASN A 260 -1.48 3.62 1.72
C ASN A 260 -1.83 5.09 2.06
N ILE A 261 -1.82 5.47 3.34
CA ILE A 261 -2.08 6.85 3.78
C ILE A 261 -0.94 7.76 3.33
N ILE A 262 0.33 7.34 3.47
CA ILE A 262 1.49 8.11 3.03
C ILE A 262 1.50 8.25 1.50
N GLU A 263 1.21 7.16 0.77
CA GLU A 263 1.06 7.20 -0.70
C GLU A 263 0.00 8.25 -1.10
N LEU A 264 -1.19 8.18 -0.51
CA LEU A 264 -2.29 9.11 -0.79
C LEU A 264 -1.95 10.55 -0.37
N SER A 265 -1.30 10.75 0.78
CA SER A 265 -0.86 12.08 1.21
C SER A 265 0.17 12.68 0.26
N SER A 266 1.05 11.86 -0.33
CA SER A 266 2.02 12.32 -1.33
C SER A 266 1.37 12.72 -2.66
N ASP A 267 0.24 12.09 -3.00
CA ASP A 267 -0.57 12.47 -4.16
C ASP A 267 -1.35 13.77 -3.91
N ILE A 268 -1.93 13.93 -2.71
CA ILE A 268 -2.76 15.09 -2.34
C ILE A 268 -1.90 16.35 -2.09
N ASP A 269 -0.85 16.24 -1.27
CA ASP A 269 0.04 17.35 -0.92
C ASP A 269 1.51 16.91 -0.92
N TYR A 270 2.09 16.96 -2.11
CA TYR A 270 3.48 16.60 -2.34
C TYR A 270 4.45 17.56 -1.65
N ALA A 271 4.15 18.85 -1.54
CA ALA A 271 5.04 19.84 -0.94
C ALA A 271 5.28 19.52 0.55
N SER A 272 4.21 19.16 1.26
CA SER A 272 4.26 18.78 2.67
C SER A 272 4.95 17.45 2.88
N PHE A 273 4.67 16.47 2.02
CA PHE A 273 5.39 15.20 2.00
C PHE A 273 6.90 15.41 1.75
N ARG A 274 7.26 16.29 0.80
CA ARG A 274 8.63 16.62 0.40
C ARG A 274 9.43 17.20 1.56
N LYS A 275 8.91 18.24 2.23
CA LYS A 275 9.58 18.92 3.34
C LYS A 275 9.53 18.17 4.69
N SER A 276 8.75 17.10 4.80
CA SER A 276 8.64 16.30 6.02
C SER A 276 9.24 14.91 5.84
N ILE A 277 8.44 13.96 5.35
CA ILE A 277 8.79 12.54 5.21
C ILE A 277 9.98 12.34 4.28
N LEU A 278 9.96 12.94 3.08
CA LEU A 278 11.02 12.73 2.09
C LEU A 278 12.36 13.29 2.58
N GLN A 279 12.36 14.51 3.14
CA GLN A 279 13.55 15.10 3.73
C GLN A 279 14.14 14.22 4.84
N LYS A 280 13.30 13.76 5.78
CA LYS A 280 13.72 12.87 6.86
C LYS A 280 14.30 11.56 6.32
N CYS A 281 13.62 10.94 5.35
CA CYS A 281 14.07 9.69 4.75
C CYS A 281 15.40 9.84 3.99
N LEU A 282 15.62 10.96 3.30
CA LEU A 282 16.89 11.25 2.62
C LEU A 282 18.03 11.49 3.62
N ASN A 283 17.77 12.19 4.73
CA ASN A 283 18.76 12.35 5.79
C ASN A 283 19.16 11.01 6.39
N GLU A 284 18.19 10.14 6.70
CA GLU A 284 18.47 8.77 7.17
C GLU A 284 19.28 7.96 6.14
N TYR A 285 19.01 8.14 4.84
CA TYR A 285 19.76 7.50 3.77
C TYR A 285 21.21 7.97 3.72
N PHE A 286 21.46 9.28 3.88
CA PHE A 286 22.83 9.80 3.95
C PHE A 286 23.55 9.35 5.21
N GLU A 287 22.90 9.34 6.37
CA GLU A 287 23.47 8.77 7.61
C GLU A 287 23.84 7.29 7.43
N HIS A 288 23.04 6.53 6.66
CA HIS A 288 23.34 5.14 6.32
C HIS A 288 24.53 5.02 5.37
N LEU A 289 24.60 5.85 4.33
CA LEU A 289 25.75 5.91 3.41
C LEU A 289 27.07 6.22 4.13
N GLU A 290 27.03 7.09 5.14
CA GLU A 290 28.20 7.43 5.96
C GLU A 290 28.73 6.19 6.72
N LYS A 291 27.84 5.34 7.25
CA LYS A 291 28.21 4.09 7.94
C LYS A 291 28.83 3.05 7.00
N LEU A 292 28.55 3.15 5.71
CA LEU A 292 29.08 2.24 4.68
C LEU A 292 30.40 2.73 4.06
N LYS A 293 30.95 3.87 4.52
CA LYS A 293 32.21 4.42 3.98
C LYS A 293 33.41 3.49 4.15
N ASP A 294 33.42 2.71 5.22
CA ASP A 294 34.54 1.82 5.57
C ASP A 294 34.57 0.52 4.75
N PHE A 295 33.58 0.29 3.89
CA PHE A 295 33.52 -0.90 3.03
C PHE A 295 34.37 -0.69 1.78
N ASN A 296 35.33 -1.60 1.57
CA ASN A 296 36.15 -1.65 0.36
C ASN A 296 35.35 -2.26 -0.80
N PHE A 297 34.55 -1.45 -1.48
CA PHE A 297 33.92 -1.85 -2.73
C PHE A 297 34.89 -1.68 -3.90
N SER A 298 35.00 -2.69 -4.76
CA SER A 298 35.79 -2.59 -6.00
C SER A 298 35.15 -1.66 -7.05
N ASN A 299 33.85 -1.35 -6.90
CA ASN A 299 33.08 -0.53 -7.82
C ASN A 299 32.14 0.43 -7.05
N GLU A 300 32.22 1.73 -7.32
CA GLU A 300 31.32 2.75 -6.73
C GLU A 300 29.83 2.46 -6.99
N CYS A 301 29.50 1.81 -8.12
CA CYS A 301 28.13 1.44 -8.40
C CYS A 301 27.66 0.22 -7.59
N ASP A 302 28.54 -0.69 -7.15
CA ASP A 302 28.16 -1.74 -6.17
C ASP A 302 27.86 -1.13 -4.80
N LYS A 303 28.59 -0.06 -4.45
CA LYS A 303 28.36 0.69 -3.21
C LYS A 303 26.99 1.36 -3.20
N ASP A 304 26.60 2.03 -4.28
CA ASP A 304 25.27 2.68 -4.39
C ASP A 304 24.13 1.65 -4.36
N ILE A 305 24.30 0.51 -5.04
CA ILE A 305 23.31 -0.58 -5.02
C ILE A 305 23.21 -1.20 -3.63
N TRP A 306 24.33 -1.54 -2.99
CA TRP A 306 24.31 -2.11 -1.64
C TRP A 306 23.74 -1.15 -0.63
N ALA A 307 24.11 0.13 -0.71
CA ALA A 307 23.57 1.16 0.18
C ALA A 307 22.06 1.27 0.06
N SER A 308 21.53 1.24 -1.16
CA SER A 308 20.08 1.25 -1.40
C SER A 308 19.41 0.00 -0.82
N ILE A 309 19.90 -1.20 -1.14
CA ILE A 309 19.34 -2.48 -0.66
C ILE A 309 19.33 -2.54 0.88
N SER A 310 20.48 -2.24 1.49
CA SER A 310 20.65 -2.32 2.95
C SER A 310 19.95 -1.21 3.72
N PHE A 311 19.63 -0.08 3.08
CA PHE A 311 18.89 1.01 3.72
C PHE A 311 17.42 0.67 3.93
N PHE A 312 16.80 -0.02 2.97
CA PHE A 312 15.37 -0.31 3.01
C PHE A 312 15.03 -1.42 3.99
N SER A 313 15.86 -2.46 4.06
CA SER A 313 15.52 -3.66 4.82
C SER A 313 16.72 -4.55 5.11
N ASP A 314 16.75 -5.08 6.33
CA ASP A 314 17.66 -6.16 6.72
C ASP A 314 17.22 -7.47 6.04
N LEU A 315 18.07 -8.00 5.18
CA LEU A 315 17.81 -9.18 4.36
C LEU A 315 18.19 -10.44 5.15
N ARG A 316 17.40 -11.50 5.03
CA ARG A 316 17.88 -12.87 5.25
C ARG A 316 17.84 -13.63 3.94
N LEU A 317 18.92 -14.31 3.64
CA LEU A 317 19.12 -15.07 2.41
C LEU A 317 19.58 -16.48 2.75
N LEU A 318 18.94 -17.47 2.15
CA LEU A 318 19.30 -18.88 2.23
C LEU A 318 19.41 -19.43 0.80
N LEU A 319 20.56 -19.97 0.44
CA LEU A 319 20.78 -20.67 -0.83
C LEU A 319 20.78 -22.18 -0.57
N THR A 320 19.84 -22.90 -1.18
CA THR A 320 19.72 -24.36 -1.06
C THR A 320 19.91 -25.00 -2.43
N PRO A 321 20.90 -25.88 -2.66
CA PRO A 321 21.04 -26.60 -3.93
C PRO A 321 19.78 -27.39 -4.25
N TYR A 322 19.38 -27.48 -5.53
CA TYR A 322 18.20 -28.28 -5.93
C TYR A 322 18.29 -29.75 -5.50
N SER A 323 19.51 -30.30 -5.42
CA SER A 323 19.75 -31.67 -4.96
C SER A 323 19.36 -31.90 -3.49
N ASN A 324 19.34 -30.83 -2.69
CA ASN A 324 19.07 -30.88 -1.24
C ASN A 324 17.71 -30.29 -0.87
N ALA A 325 16.95 -29.77 -1.84
CA ALA A 325 15.69 -29.09 -1.59
C ALA A 325 14.59 -30.07 -1.14
N SER A 326 14.09 -29.90 0.08
CA SER A 326 12.92 -30.58 0.61
C SER A 326 11.70 -29.65 0.60
N LEU A 327 10.48 -30.18 0.41
CA LEU A 327 9.25 -29.38 0.52
C LEU A 327 9.07 -28.75 1.93
N GLY A 328 9.78 -29.25 2.95
CA GLY A 328 9.79 -28.69 4.30
C GLY A 328 10.68 -27.46 4.47
N ASP A 329 11.58 -27.18 3.50
CA ASP A 329 12.49 -26.03 3.56
C ASP A 329 11.76 -24.69 3.36
N LEU A 330 10.52 -24.75 2.86
CA LEU A 330 9.59 -23.63 2.77
C LEU A 330 9.21 -23.06 4.17
N ASP A 331 9.32 -23.86 5.24
CA ASP A 331 8.92 -23.50 6.61
C ASP A 331 10.11 -23.13 7.53
N ILE A 332 11.36 -23.31 7.09
CA ILE A 332 12.56 -23.21 7.96
C ILE A 332 12.81 -21.79 8.50
N CYS A 333 12.44 -20.74 7.75
CA CYS A 333 12.59 -19.36 8.21
C CYS A 333 11.39 -18.82 9.00
N ASP A 334 10.24 -19.51 9.00
CA ASP A 334 9.06 -19.11 9.77
C ASP A 334 9.11 -19.68 11.22
N ASN A 335 9.89 -20.74 11.47
CA ASN A 335 10.09 -21.35 12.79
C ASN A 335 11.42 -20.91 13.43
N ASN A 336 11.41 -19.79 14.14
CA ASN A 336 12.60 -19.21 14.77
C ASN A 336 12.87 -19.82 16.19
N PRO A 337 14.04 -20.45 16.48
CA PRO A 337 14.43 -20.86 17.85
C PRO A 337 15.03 -19.72 18.67
N TYR A 338 15.42 -18.60 18.04
CA TYR A 338 15.92 -17.39 18.71
C TYR A 338 14.91 -16.26 18.54
N LYS A 339 13.89 -16.29 19.41
CA LYS A 339 13.14 -15.10 19.79
C LYS A 339 14.07 -14.17 20.58
N ASP A 340 14.95 -13.46 19.89
CA ASP A 340 15.51 -12.25 20.48
C ASP A 340 14.38 -11.21 20.56
N ASN A 341 14.32 -10.54 21.71
CA ASN A 341 13.25 -9.66 22.19
C ASN A 341 12.98 -8.40 21.34
N ASP A 342 13.53 -8.30 20.13
CA ASP A 342 13.30 -7.18 19.22
C ASP A 342 12.22 -7.49 18.18
N SER A 343 10.98 -7.29 18.62
CA SER A 343 9.77 -7.26 17.79
C SER A 343 9.74 -6.02 16.86
N LEU A 344 10.81 -5.77 16.08
CA LEU A 344 10.94 -4.55 15.28
C LEU A 344 10.21 -4.61 13.93
N HIS A 345 9.98 -5.80 13.36
CA HIS A 345 9.34 -5.95 12.06
C HIS A 345 8.28 -7.04 12.09
N ASN A 346 7.00 -6.65 12.15
CA ASN A 346 5.89 -7.59 12.27
C ASN A 346 5.46 -8.21 10.93
N HIS A 347 6.00 -7.78 9.78
CA HIS A 347 5.61 -8.26 8.45
C HIS A 347 6.85 -8.43 7.57
N PHE A 348 7.06 -9.65 7.08
CA PHE A 348 8.13 -10.02 6.16
C PHE A 348 7.53 -10.41 4.81
N GLU A 349 8.20 -10.03 3.73
CA GLU A 349 7.96 -10.61 2.41
C GLU A 349 8.91 -11.79 2.22
N ASN A 350 8.33 -12.96 1.96
CA ASN A 350 9.06 -14.20 1.67
C ASN A 350 8.98 -14.46 0.17
N ASN A 351 10.12 -14.46 -0.50
CA ASN A 351 10.23 -14.80 -1.92
C ASN A 351 11.12 -16.03 -2.09
N PHE A 352 10.62 -17.02 -2.83
CA PHE A 352 11.38 -18.20 -3.28
C PHE A 352 11.70 -18.04 -4.74
N ILE A 353 12.98 -18.14 -5.10
CA ILE A 353 13.38 -18.06 -6.49
C ILE A 353 14.46 -19.09 -6.82
N GLY A 354 14.41 -19.63 -8.04
CA GLY A 354 15.54 -20.36 -8.61
C GLY A 354 16.65 -19.42 -9.08
N PHE A 355 17.88 -19.63 -8.63
CA PHE A 355 19.08 -18.96 -9.12
C PHE A 355 20.14 -20.00 -9.46
N ARG A 356 20.43 -20.17 -10.75
CA ARG A 356 21.31 -21.24 -11.26
C ARG A 356 20.84 -22.61 -10.76
N ASP A 357 21.71 -23.36 -10.07
CA ASP A 357 21.41 -24.68 -9.49
C ASP A 357 20.88 -24.61 -8.04
N PHE A 358 20.49 -23.41 -7.58
CA PHE A 358 20.03 -23.15 -6.21
C PHE A 358 18.58 -22.66 -6.18
N ILE A 359 17.91 -22.97 -5.08
CA ILE A 359 16.71 -22.29 -4.59
C ILE A 359 17.18 -21.24 -3.58
N THR A 360 16.96 -19.98 -3.91
CA THR A 360 17.20 -18.83 -3.05
C THR A 360 15.91 -18.48 -2.32
N HIS A 361 15.93 -18.59 -0.99
CA HIS A 361 14.89 -18.04 -0.14
C HIS A 361 15.35 -16.69 0.41
N ILE A 362 14.55 -15.66 0.18
CA ILE A 362 14.83 -14.29 0.65
C ILE A 362 13.67 -13.83 1.52
N THR A 363 13.99 -13.35 2.71
CA THR A 363 13.05 -12.65 3.59
C THR A 363 13.55 -11.25 3.89
N TYR A 364 12.69 -10.25 3.73
CA TYR A 364 12.99 -8.88 4.14
C TYR A 364 11.78 -8.22 4.82
N PRO A 365 12.01 -7.37 5.85
CA PRO A 365 10.96 -6.59 6.46
C PRO A 365 10.44 -5.53 5.49
N ILE A 366 9.12 -5.36 5.46
CA ILE A 366 8.51 -4.25 4.71
C ILE A 366 8.80 -2.94 5.44
N SER A 367 9.30 -1.93 4.72
CA SER A 367 9.65 -0.63 5.27
C SER A 367 8.92 0.52 4.57
N LEU A 368 8.56 1.56 5.33
CA LEU A 368 8.03 2.80 4.76
C LEU A 368 9.09 3.56 3.95
N ARG A 369 10.38 3.35 4.22
CA ARG A 369 11.49 3.91 3.43
C ARG A 369 11.40 3.54 1.96
N ASN A 370 11.12 2.26 1.69
CA ASN A 370 10.93 1.78 0.33
C ASN A 370 9.74 2.50 -0.33
N THR A 371 8.63 2.67 0.40
CA THR A 371 7.45 3.40 -0.12
C THR A 371 7.80 4.85 -0.47
N VAL A 372 8.60 5.54 0.35
CA VAL A 372 9.03 6.92 0.10
C VAL A 372 9.89 7.03 -1.17
N PHE A 373 10.85 6.11 -1.35
CA PHE A 373 11.70 6.10 -2.54
C PHE A 373 10.94 5.69 -3.79
N GLU A 374 9.95 4.79 -3.69
CA GLU A 374 9.05 4.46 -4.79
C GLU A 374 8.23 5.68 -5.23
N ILE A 375 7.69 6.47 -4.29
CA ILE A 375 7.01 7.73 -4.60
C ILE A 375 7.94 8.69 -5.35
N LEU A 376 9.19 8.83 -4.88
CA LEU A 376 10.19 9.66 -5.55
C LEU A 376 10.52 9.13 -6.96
N ARG A 377 10.68 7.81 -7.12
CA ARG A 377 10.94 7.15 -8.41
C ARG A 377 9.83 7.37 -9.41
N LEU A 378 8.57 7.28 -8.98
CA LEU A 378 7.41 7.53 -9.84
C LEU A 378 7.36 8.99 -10.32
N LYS A 379 7.80 9.95 -9.49
CA LYS A 379 7.85 11.38 -9.84
C LYS A 379 9.06 11.74 -10.70
N LYS A 380 10.21 11.10 -10.45
CA LYS A 380 11.52 11.39 -11.07
C LYS A 380 12.26 10.09 -11.42
N PRO A 381 11.81 9.34 -12.44
CA PRO A 381 12.43 8.07 -12.84
C PRO A 381 13.90 8.21 -13.23
N GLU A 382 14.32 9.38 -13.71
CA GLU A 382 15.69 9.69 -14.11
C GLU A 382 16.70 9.70 -12.95
N TYR A 383 16.24 9.79 -11.70
CA TYR A 383 17.11 9.75 -10.52
C TYR A 383 17.49 8.34 -10.10
N PHE A 384 16.86 7.33 -10.71
CA PHE A 384 17.04 5.94 -10.35
C PHE A 384 17.69 5.16 -11.48
N PHE A 385 18.43 4.13 -11.10
CA PHE A 385 19.03 3.20 -12.04
C PHE A 385 17.94 2.48 -12.85
N LYS A 386 18.19 2.31 -14.15
CA LYS A 386 17.35 1.57 -15.09
C LYS A 386 17.90 0.16 -15.28
N GLU A 387 17.08 -0.75 -15.80
CA GLU A 387 17.46 -2.15 -16.03
C GLU A 387 18.78 -2.32 -16.80
N ARG A 388 19.02 -1.45 -17.80
CA ARG A 388 20.25 -1.44 -18.59
C ARG A 388 21.52 -1.17 -17.77
N ASP A 389 21.39 -0.41 -16.68
CA ASP A 389 22.52 0.01 -15.85
C ASP A 389 23.03 -1.16 -14.98
N TYR A 390 22.23 -2.22 -14.85
CA TYR A 390 22.57 -3.47 -14.14
C TYR A 390 23.06 -4.59 -15.06
N PHE A 391 22.94 -4.44 -16.39
CA PHE A 391 23.02 -5.56 -17.34
C PHE A 391 24.40 -6.21 -17.43
N ASN A 392 25.47 -5.44 -17.18
CA ASN A 392 26.85 -5.92 -17.30
C ASN A 392 27.35 -6.76 -16.10
N ARG A 393 26.50 -7.07 -15.10
CA ARG A 393 26.91 -7.76 -13.85
C ARG A 393 26.41 -9.20 -13.71
N MET A 394 25.82 -9.77 -14.75
CA MET A 394 25.23 -11.12 -14.71
C MET A 394 26.25 -12.28 -14.66
N PHE A 395 27.56 -12.01 -14.65
CA PHE A 395 28.61 -13.03 -14.76
C PHE A 395 29.64 -12.92 -13.63
N LEU A 396 29.34 -13.55 -12.49
CA LEU A 396 30.35 -14.02 -11.55
C LEU A 396 30.44 -15.55 -11.67
N ASP A 397 31.58 -16.08 -12.11
CA ASP A 397 31.75 -17.51 -12.41
C ASP A 397 31.79 -18.38 -11.14
N THR A 398 32.11 -17.81 -9.98
CA THR A 398 32.12 -18.50 -8.68
C THR A 398 31.48 -17.63 -7.61
N LEU A 399 30.51 -18.20 -6.87
CA LEU A 399 29.90 -17.56 -5.70
C LEU A 399 30.78 -17.86 -4.48
N LYS A 400 31.07 -16.86 -3.66
CA LYS A 400 31.70 -17.01 -2.34
C LYS A 400 30.66 -17.24 -1.24
N ILE A 401 29.37 -17.21 -1.57
CA ILE A 401 28.29 -17.38 -0.63
C ILE A 401 28.25 -18.83 -0.11
N PRO A 402 28.26 -19.06 1.21
CA PRO A 402 28.10 -20.40 1.76
C PRO A 402 26.70 -20.97 1.48
N GLU A 403 26.67 -22.25 1.09
CA GLU A 403 25.45 -23.01 0.78
C GLU A 403 24.79 -23.52 2.07
N ASN A 404 23.46 -23.63 2.09
CA ASN A 404 22.65 -24.13 3.21
C ASN A 404 22.85 -23.38 4.54
N THR A 405 23.35 -22.15 4.49
CA THR A 405 23.50 -21.27 5.65
C THR A 405 22.63 -20.03 5.52
N ILE A 406 22.01 -19.60 6.63
CA ILE A 406 21.21 -18.38 6.65
C ILE A 406 22.15 -17.18 6.80
N ILE A 407 22.21 -16.36 5.77
CA ILE A 407 22.93 -15.10 5.79
C ILE A 407 21.96 -14.02 6.20
N SER A 408 22.28 -13.27 7.25
CA SER A 408 21.47 -12.14 7.67
C SER A 408 22.27 -10.85 7.61
N THR A 409 21.61 -9.76 7.21
CA THR A 409 22.21 -8.42 7.25
C THR A 409 21.60 -7.62 8.40
N SER A 410 22.37 -6.69 8.95
CA SER A 410 21.88 -5.68 9.88
C SER A 410 22.55 -4.34 9.62
N ASN A 411 21.77 -3.32 9.28
CA ASN A 411 22.27 -1.98 8.96
C ASN A 411 23.40 -2.00 7.91
N GLY A 412 23.29 -2.87 6.91
CA GLY A 412 24.27 -3.02 5.83
C GLY A 412 25.51 -3.85 6.12
N TYR A 413 25.68 -4.34 7.36
CA TYR A 413 26.70 -5.33 7.72
C TYR A 413 26.16 -6.75 7.55
N ILE A 414 26.99 -7.68 7.06
CA ILE A 414 26.65 -9.11 7.06
C ILE A 414 26.95 -9.68 8.46
N LYS A 415 25.99 -10.36 9.07
CA LYS A 415 26.21 -11.09 10.32
C LYS A 415 26.97 -12.38 10.06
N GLU A 416 27.91 -12.70 10.94
CA GLU A 416 28.61 -14.00 11.00
C GLU A 416 29.52 -14.36 9.80
N HIS A 417 29.58 -13.52 8.76
CA HIS A 417 30.43 -13.70 7.58
C HIS A 417 31.18 -12.42 7.18
N THR A 418 32.19 -12.53 6.31
CA THR A 418 32.92 -11.36 5.79
C THR A 418 32.08 -10.59 4.76
N ASN A 419 32.32 -9.28 4.67
CA ASN A 419 31.65 -8.39 3.71
C ASN A 419 32.04 -8.67 2.24
N ASP A 420 32.98 -9.59 1.99
CA ASP A 420 33.41 -9.98 0.63
C ASP A 420 32.32 -10.70 -0.18
N ILE A 421 31.23 -11.12 0.49
CA ILE A 421 30.08 -11.82 -0.08
C ILE A 421 29.05 -10.82 -0.67
N ILE A 422 29.16 -9.53 -0.36
CA ILE A 422 28.21 -8.50 -0.81
C ILE A 422 28.00 -8.48 -2.34
N PRO A 423 29.05 -8.56 -3.19
CA PRO A 423 28.86 -8.58 -4.65
C PRO A 423 28.00 -9.76 -5.13
N ASP A 424 28.11 -10.92 -4.48
CA ASP A 424 27.32 -12.09 -4.82
C ASP A 424 25.84 -11.90 -4.41
N ILE A 425 25.59 -11.31 -3.23
CA ILE A 425 24.23 -10.97 -2.78
C ILE A 425 23.59 -9.98 -3.76
N ILE A 426 24.33 -8.96 -4.19
CA ILE A 426 23.87 -8.01 -5.21
C ILE A 426 23.52 -8.77 -6.50
N SER A 427 24.39 -9.66 -6.98
CA SER A 427 24.16 -10.43 -8.21
C SER A 427 22.88 -11.27 -8.14
N ILE A 428 22.65 -11.93 -7.01
CA ILE A 428 21.43 -12.71 -6.74
C ILE A 428 20.21 -11.80 -6.75
N LEU A 429 20.23 -10.68 -6.01
CA LEU A 429 19.10 -9.75 -5.93
C LEU A 429 18.78 -9.11 -7.28
N LEU A 430 19.79 -8.76 -8.07
CA LEU A 430 19.62 -8.20 -9.43
C LEU A 430 19.13 -9.23 -10.46
N HIS A 431 19.31 -10.54 -10.22
CA HIS A 431 18.73 -11.57 -11.07
C HIS A 431 17.20 -11.62 -10.93
N PHE A 432 16.66 -11.15 -9.80
CA PHE A 432 15.23 -11.10 -9.49
C PHE A 432 14.54 -9.85 -10.02
N ARG A 433 14.83 -9.50 -11.29
CA ARG A 433 14.41 -8.28 -12.01
C ARG A 433 12.91 -7.98 -11.95
N HIS A 434 12.07 -8.97 -11.71
CA HIS A 434 10.60 -8.83 -11.67
C HIS A 434 10.01 -8.81 -10.25
N THR A 435 10.82 -9.05 -9.22
CA THR A 435 10.36 -9.28 -7.83
C THR A 435 10.98 -8.32 -6.82
N LEU A 436 12.21 -7.85 -7.04
CA LEU A 436 12.86 -6.85 -6.18
C LEU A 436 12.87 -5.50 -6.90
N LEU A 437 11.74 -4.80 -6.83
CA LEU A 437 11.63 -3.37 -7.15
C LEU A 437 12.35 -2.57 -6.04
N ILE A 438 13.65 -2.72 -5.92
CA ILE A 438 14.45 -1.90 -5.01
C ILE A 438 14.79 -0.61 -5.75
N PRO A 439 14.28 0.56 -5.32
CA PRO A 439 14.56 1.82 -5.97
C PRO A 439 16.00 2.25 -5.64
N VAL A 440 16.96 1.91 -6.50
CA VAL A 440 18.36 2.35 -6.36
C VAL A 440 18.50 3.76 -6.92
N ILE A 441 18.76 4.73 -6.04
CA ILE A 441 18.93 6.15 -6.40
C ILE A 441 20.39 6.46 -6.70
N TYR A 442 20.66 7.29 -7.70
CA TYR A 442 22.01 7.86 -7.87
C TYR A 442 22.32 8.80 -6.71
N LYS A 443 23.49 8.63 -6.07
CA LYS A 443 23.91 9.47 -4.93
C LYS A 443 23.84 10.97 -5.22
N ALA A 444 24.31 11.40 -6.40
CA ALA A 444 24.25 12.79 -6.83
C ALA A 444 22.80 13.31 -6.95
N ALA A 445 21.89 12.48 -7.45
CA ALA A 445 20.48 12.82 -7.55
C ALA A 445 19.82 12.96 -6.16
N ALA A 446 20.12 12.03 -5.23
CA ALA A 446 19.67 12.13 -3.84
C ALA A 446 20.13 13.44 -3.18
N SER A 447 21.40 13.84 -3.41
CA SER A 447 21.94 15.08 -2.86
C SER A 447 21.25 16.31 -3.45
N ASN A 448 21.00 16.30 -4.75
CA ASN A 448 20.30 17.40 -5.43
C ASN A 448 18.87 17.56 -4.88
N VAL A 449 18.13 16.46 -4.70
CA VAL A 449 16.78 16.50 -4.12
C VAL A 449 16.82 17.04 -2.70
N LEU A 450 17.75 16.59 -1.87
CA LEU A 450 17.85 17.09 -0.50
C LEU A 450 18.18 18.60 -0.45
N ASN A 451 19.13 19.04 -1.27
CA ASN A 451 19.50 20.46 -1.36
C ASN A 451 18.33 21.32 -1.85
N ASP A 452 17.60 20.85 -2.86
CA ASP A 452 16.41 21.50 -3.39
C ASP A 452 15.32 21.67 -2.30
N ILE A 453 15.13 20.65 -1.45
CA ILE A 453 14.18 20.72 -0.32
C ILE A 453 14.64 21.75 0.71
N ILE A 454 15.94 21.80 1.00
CA ILE A 454 16.52 22.74 1.97
C ILE A 454 16.44 24.18 1.45
N SER A 455 16.67 24.40 0.15
CA SER A 455 16.60 25.73 -0.45
C SER A 455 15.17 26.27 -0.50
N ASP A 456 14.20 25.41 -0.80
CA ASP A 456 12.79 25.82 -0.85
C ASP A 456 11.87 24.72 -0.31
N ALA A 457 11.56 24.84 0.98
CA ALA A 457 10.59 23.99 1.65
C ALA A 457 9.14 24.33 1.27
N SER A 458 8.88 25.55 0.76
CA SER A 458 7.54 26.02 0.40
C SER A 458 7.09 25.51 -0.97
N ASN A 459 8.03 25.01 -1.78
CA ASN A 459 7.81 24.56 -3.15
C ASN A 459 7.22 25.69 -4.03
N GLY A 460 7.85 26.87 -3.98
CA GLY A 460 7.56 28.06 -4.75
C GLY A 460 6.45 28.95 -4.18
N VAL A 461 5.85 28.57 -3.04
CA VAL A 461 4.76 29.36 -2.43
C VAL A 461 5.31 30.66 -1.84
N ASN A 462 6.46 30.63 -1.16
CA ASN A 462 7.04 31.84 -0.58
C ASN A 462 7.39 32.87 -1.65
N ASP A 463 8.03 32.44 -2.75
CA ASP A 463 8.36 33.30 -3.88
C ASP A 463 7.13 33.98 -4.52
N LEU A 464 5.95 33.33 -4.47
CA LEU A 464 4.70 33.91 -4.94
C LEU A 464 4.08 34.90 -3.95
N LEU A 465 4.37 34.75 -2.65
CA LEU A 465 3.91 35.65 -1.60
C LEU A 465 4.83 36.86 -1.42
N ASP A 466 6.07 36.78 -1.92
CA ASP A 466 7.01 37.89 -1.91
C ASP A 466 6.41 39.12 -2.62
N GLY A 467 6.29 40.23 -1.88
CA GLY A 467 5.71 41.47 -2.37
C GLY A 467 4.18 41.54 -2.33
N PHE A 468 3.51 40.59 -1.66
CA PHE A 468 2.08 40.62 -1.39
C PHE A 468 1.72 41.29 -0.04
N ASP A 469 2.68 41.97 0.61
CA ASP A 469 2.48 42.74 1.85
C ASP A 469 1.43 43.87 1.71
#